data_AF-E7GPR1-F1
#
_entry.id   AF-E7GPR1-F1
#
_cell.length_a   1.000
_cell.length_b   1.000
_cell.length_c   1.000
_cell.angle_alpha   90.00
_cell.angle_beta   90.00
_cell.angle_gamma   90.00
#
_symmetry.space_group_name_H-M   'P 1'
#
loop_
_entity.id
_entity.type
_entity.pdbx_description
1 polymer ?
#
loop_
_entity_poly.entity_id
_entity_poly.type
_entity_poly.pdbx_seq_one_letter_code
_entity_poly.pdbx_strand_id
1 'polypeptide(L)'
;MVCAFIVMKCEGLSMISDLVDYLNNNLLTAHYCGFDISRPLPSYWTFDRFLINFDHSILSDIMKAQVLSLADKGIIDSSFIGLDSTSIKANTAQNNPKSFISNKFNPAYQPKADKDCKLGVHAVSSLLQNAPFLLTKDVPGRNSVVP
;
A
#
# COMPACT_ATOMS: atom_id res chain seq x y z
N MET A 1 11.32 -10.80 5.24
CA MET A 1 9.85 -10.61 5.19
C MET A 1 9.39 -9.74 4.02
N VAL A 2 10.09 -8.64 3.66
CA VAL A 2 9.74 -7.82 2.48
C VAL A 2 9.58 -8.67 1.20
N CYS A 3 10.51 -9.58 0.92
CA CYS A 3 10.44 -10.48 -0.24
C CYS A 3 9.15 -11.32 -0.27
N ALA A 4 8.66 -11.77 0.89
CA ALA A 4 7.42 -12.53 0.99
C ALA A 4 6.20 -11.69 0.57
N PHE A 5 6.17 -10.41 0.95
CA PHE A 5 5.10 -9.50 0.52
C PHE A 5 5.21 -9.09 -0.95
N ILE A 6 6.42 -9.08 -1.53
CA ILE A 6 6.60 -8.92 -2.97
C ILE A 6 5.98 -10.13 -3.69
N VAL A 7 6.30 -11.35 -3.26
CA VAL A 7 5.68 -12.58 -3.79
C VAL A 7 4.17 -12.53 -3.64
N MET A 8 3.65 -12.11 -2.48
CA MET A 8 2.21 -11.94 -2.26
C MET A 8 1.55 -11.09 -3.36
N LYS A 9 2.19 -9.98 -3.77
CA LYS A 9 1.68 -9.11 -4.84
C LYS A 9 1.86 -9.69 -6.24
N CYS A 10 2.98 -10.35 -6.50
CA CYS A 10 3.23 -11.01 -7.79
C CYS A 10 2.25 -12.15 -8.05
N GLU A 11 1.92 -12.94 -7.02
CA GLU A 11 1.01 -14.09 -7.09
C GLU A 11 -0.47 -13.69 -6.96
N GLY A 12 -0.78 -12.41 -6.71
CA GLY A 12 -2.15 -11.93 -6.58
C GLY A 12 -2.88 -12.40 -5.31
N LEU A 13 -2.14 -12.76 -4.26
CA LEU A 13 -2.69 -13.23 -2.99
C LEU A 13 -3.33 -12.07 -2.23
N SER A 14 -4.56 -12.28 -1.75
CA SER A 14 -5.35 -11.23 -1.12
C SER A 14 -5.18 -11.16 0.39
N MET A 15 -4.96 -12.31 1.04
CA MET A 15 -4.83 -12.40 2.50
C MET A 15 -3.43 -12.92 2.91
N ILE A 16 -2.97 -12.50 4.10
CA ILE A 16 -1.71 -12.99 4.67
C ILE A 16 -1.77 -14.49 4.96
N SER A 17 -2.95 -15.02 5.30
CA SER A 17 -3.17 -16.47 5.43
C SER A 17 -2.80 -17.20 4.14
N ASP A 18 -3.28 -16.70 2.99
CA ASP A 18 -3.02 -17.29 1.68
C ASP A 18 -1.52 -17.27 1.36
N LEU A 19 -0.82 -16.20 1.77
CA LEU A 19 0.65 -16.11 1.65
C LEU A 19 1.36 -17.19 2.47
N VAL A 20 0.95 -17.40 3.73
CA VAL A 20 1.54 -18.42 4.59
C VAL A 20 1.32 -19.81 4.00
N ASP A 21 0.09 -20.10 3.56
CA ASP A 21 -0.25 -21.38 2.93
C ASP A 21 0.53 -21.58 1.62
N TYR A 22 0.65 -20.54 0.80
CA TYR A 22 1.43 -20.57 -0.43
C TYR A 22 2.91 -20.86 -0.18
N LEU A 23 3.53 -20.19 0.80
CA LEU A 23 4.94 -20.36 1.11
C LEU A 23 5.24 -21.73 1.75
N ASN A 24 4.32 -22.26 2.56
CA ASN A 24 4.44 -23.62 3.11
C ASN A 24 4.41 -24.68 1.99
N ASN A 25 3.63 -24.45 0.93
CA ASN A 25 3.55 -25.35 -0.22
C ASN A 25 4.71 -25.16 -1.21
N ASN A 26 5.34 -23.98 -1.24
CA ASN A 26 6.42 -23.63 -2.18
C ASN A 26 7.72 -23.31 -1.45
N LEU A 27 8.41 -24.34 -0.97
CA LEU A 27 9.62 -24.22 -0.15
C LEU A 27 10.77 -23.49 -0.85
N LEU A 28 10.90 -23.64 -2.18
CA LEU A 28 11.92 -22.94 -2.95
C LEU A 28 11.68 -21.42 -2.91
N THR A 29 10.42 -20.99 -3.07
CA THR A 29 10.04 -19.59 -2.97
C THR A 29 10.23 -19.06 -1.54
N ALA A 30 9.91 -19.87 -0.52
CA ALA A 30 10.16 -19.51 0.88
C ALA A 30 11.66 -19.30 1.16
N HIS A 31 12.52 -20.15 0.61
CA HIS A 31 13.98 -19.99 0.72
C HIS A 31 14.47 -18.71 0.05
N TYR A 32 14.01 -18.40 -1.17
CA TYR A 32 14.34 -17.12 -1.83
C TYR A 32 13.81 -15.90 -1.08
N CYS A 33 12.73 -16.05 -0.31
CA CYS A 33 12.24 -15.00 0.58
C CYS A 33 13.11 -14.78 1.84
N GLY A 34 14.13 -15.62 2.04
CA GLY A 34 15.05 -15.59 3.17
C GLY A 34 14.56 -16.36 4.40
N PHE A 35 13.60 -17.28 4.24
CA PHE A 35 13.15 -18.16 5.33
C PHE A 35 13.97 -19.45 5.38
N ASP A 36 14.26 -19.90 6.58
CA ASP A 36 14.88 -21.21 6.82
C ASP A 36 13.84 -22.32 6.65
N ILE A 37 14.01 -23.16 5.62
CA ILE A 37 13.10 -24.27 5.31
C ILE A 37 13.04 -25.31 6.44
N SER A 38 14.09 -25.40 7.26
CA SER A 38 14.13 -26.33 8.39
C SER A 38 13.29 -25.87 9.59
N ARG A 39 12.79 -24.63 9.56
CA ARG A 39 12.02 -24.01 10.64
C ARG A 39 10.61 -23.68 10.16
N PRO A 40 9.63 -23.64 11.09
CA PRO A 40 8.31 -23.16 10.74
C PRO A 40 8.37 -21.70 10.27
N LEU A 41 7.56 -21.37 9.27
CA LEU A 41 7.39 -19.99 8.83
C LEU A 41 6.87 -19.10 9.97
N PRO A 42 7.11 -17.78 9.90
CA PRO A 42 6.53 -16.84 10.85
C PRO A 42 5.01 -16.96 10.89
N SER A 43 4.43 -16.80 12.08
CA SER A 43 2.98 -16.82 12.24
C SER A 43 2.34 -15.61 11.55
N TYR A 44 1.03 -15.70 11.24
CA TYR A 44 0.23 -14.59 10.76
C TYR A 44 0.45 -13.30 11.57
N TRP A 45 0.45 -13.41 12.91
CA TRP A 45 0.68 -12.28 13.81
C TRP A 45 2.06 -11.63 13.63
N THR A 46 3.07 -12.41 13.25
CA THR A 46 4.41 -11.89 12.98
C THR A 46 4.41 -11.07 11.69
N PHE A 47 3.71 -11.53 10.65
CA PHE A 47 3.52 -10.78 9.41
C PHE A 47 2.73 -9.48 9.64
N ASP A 48 1.63 -9.53 10.40
CA ASP A 48 0.83 -8.35 10.73
C ASP A 48 1.65 -7.30 11.52
N ARG A 49 2.37 -7.74 12.55
CA ARG A 49 3.28 -6.88 13.31
C ARG A 49 4.39 -6.29 12.47
N PHE A 50 4.91 -7.05 11.51
CA PHE A 50 5.88 -6.52 10.57
C PHE A 50 5.27 -5.36 9.78
N LEU A 51 4.09 -5.53 9.18
CA LEU A 51 3.44 -4.46 8.40
C LEU A 51 3.14 -3.20 9.22
N ILE A 52 2.73 -3.35 10.47
CA ILE A 52 2.41 -2.21 11.35
C ILE A 52 3.66 -1.42 11.74
N ASN A 53 4.78 -2.11 11.98
CA ASN A 53 5.99 -1.48 12.52
C ASN A 53 7.09 -1.27 11.47
N PHE A 54 6.85 -1.66 10.22
CA PHE A 54 7.86 -1.53 9.17
C PHE A 54 8.06 -0.07 8.80
N ASP A 55 9.32 0.36 8.78
CA ASP A 55 9.67 1.72 8.43
C ASP A 55 9.51 1.96 6.91
N HIS A 56 8.68 2.95 6.57
CA HIS A 56 8.45 3.35 5.19
C HIS A 56 9.72 3.85 4.49
N SER A 57 10.67 4.43 5.24
CA SER A 57 11.92 4.95 4.69
C SER A 57 12.68 3.91 3.86
N ILE A 58 12.66 2.65 4.32
CA ILE A 58 13.34 1.52 3.66
C ILE A 58 12.73 1.26 2.28
N LEU A 59 11.40 1.33 2.13
CA LEU A 59 10.74 1.15 0.84
C LEU A 59 11.06 2.30 -0.12
N SER A 60 11.09 3.54 0.39
CA SER A 60 11.47 4.71 -0.40
C SER A 60 12.90 4.61 -0.92
N ASP A 61 13.83 4.14 -0.08
CA ASP A 61 15.23 3.96 -0.44
C ASP A 61 15.41 2.85 -1.48
N ILE A 62 14.72 1.71 -1.32
CA ILE A 62 14.73 0.62 -2.30
C ILE A 62 14.20 1.11 -3.65
N MET A 63 13.08 1.82 -3.67
CA MET A 63 12.50 2.38 -4.90
C MET A 63 13.49 3.33 -5.58
N LYS A 64 14.10 4.24 -4.82
CA LYS A 64 15.09 5.20 -5.34
C LYS A 64 16.30 4.48 -5.94
N ALA A 65 16.84 3.49 -5.25
CA ALA A 65 17.98 2.70 -5.72
C ALA A 65 17.64 1.93 -7.02
N GLN A 66 16.42 1.38 -7.13
CA GLN A 66 15.96 0.71 -8.34
C GLN A 66 15.85 1.67 -9.52
N VAL A 67 15.25 2.85 -9.33
CA VAL A 67 15.12 3.87 -10.38
C VAL A 67 16.50 4.33 -10.87
N LEU A 68 17.43 4.61 -9.96
CA LEU A 68 18.81 4.99 -10.32
C LEU A 68 19.51 3.88 -11.12
N SER A 69 19.41 2.62 -10.67
CA SER A 69 20.03 1.50 -11.38
C SER A 69 19.46 1.29 -12.79
N LEU A 70 18.17 1.56 -13.00
CA LEU A 70 17.54 1.44 -14.32
C LEU A 70 17.90 2.61 -15.23
N ALA A 71 18.07 3.81 -14.68
CA ALA A 71 18.58 4.97 -15.42
C ALA A 71 20.03 4.74 -15.87
N ASP A 72 20.90 4.22 -15.01
CA ASP A 72 22.31 3.91 -15.35
C ASP A 72 22.42 2.87 -16.48
N LYS A 73 21.47 1.93 -16.55
CA LYS A 73 21.39 0.92 -17.62
C LYS A 73 20.76 1.45 -18.91
N GLY A 74 20.31 2.70 -18.95
CA GLY A 74 19.65 3.30 -20.10
C GLY A 74 18.27 2.69 -20.42
N ILE A 75 17.63 2.01 -19.44
CA ILE A 75 16.30 1.42 -19.61
C ILE A 75 15.20 2.48 -19.44
N ILE A 76 15.42 3.43 -18.53
CA ILE A 76 14.51 4.53 -18.23
C ILE A 76 15.17 5.84 -18.65
N ASP A 77 14.40 6.72 -19.30
CA ASP A 77 14.79 8.09 -19.61
C ASP A 77 14.00 9.08 -18.74
N SER A 78 14.62 10.23 -18.47
CA SER A 78 14.05 11.31 -17.66
C SER A 78 13.31 12.38 -18.49
N SER A 79 13.25 12.22 -19.81
CA SER A 79 12.63 13.18 -20.73
C SER A 79 11.12 13.36 -20.52
N PHE A 80 10.42 12.32 -20.05
CA PHE A 80 8.98 12.38 -19.78
C PHE A 80 8.67 11.86 -18.37
N ILE A 81 8.03 12.70 -17.56
CA ILE A 81 7.61 12.36 -16.20
C ILE A 81 6.08 12.28 -16.17
N GLY A 82 5.56 11.06 -16.12
CA GLY A 82 4.15 10.81 -15.85
C GLY A 82 3.86 10.97 -14.35
N LEU A 83 3.02 11.92 -14.00
CA LEU A 83 2.58 12.13 -12.63
C LEU A 83 1.15 11.59 -12.46
N ASP A 84 1.03 10.47 -11.74
CA ASP A 84 -0.26 9.89 -11.36
C ASP A 84 -0.43 9.90 -9.83
N SER A 85 -1.68 10.00 -9.38
CA SER A 85 -2.02 9.95 -7.96
C SER A 85 -3.16 8.96 -7.76
N THR A 86 -2.91 7.91 -6.99
CA THR A 86 -3.92 6.92 -6.62
C THR A 86 -4.31 7.11 -5.16
N SER A 87 -5.60 7.38 -4.93
CA SER A 87 -6.14 7.51 -3.58
C SER A 87 -6.32 6.14 -2.93
N ILE A 88 -5.85 5.94 -1.70
CA ILE A 88 -6.06 4.69 -0.95
C ILE A 88 -7.25 4.86 -0.02
N LYS A 89 -8.23 3.96 -0.10
CA LYS A 89 -9.39 3.99 0.80
C LYS A 89 -8.97 3.70 2.24
N ALA A 90 -9.33 4.60 3.15
CA ALA A 90 -9.06 4.42 4.56
C ALA A 90 -9.93 3.32 5.18
N ASN A 91 -9.36 2.49 6.05
CA ASN A 91 -10.13 1.50 6.82
C ASN A 91 -10.77 2.15 8.05
N THR A 92 -11.80 2.96 7.82
CA THR A 92 -12.47 3.75 8.87
C THR A 92 -13.98 3.53 8.83
N ALA A 93 -14.64 3.70 9.97
CA ALA A 93 -16.09 3.49 10.09
C ALA A 93 -16.89 4.44 9.17
N GLN A 94 -16.36 5.64 8.92
CA GLN A 94 -16.93 6.63 8.00
C GLN A 94 -17.01 6.13 6.55
N ASN A 95 -16.10 5.24 6.14
CA ASN A 95 -16.08 4.61 4.83
C ASN A 95 -16.99 3.37 4.70
N ASN A 96 -17.62 2.97 5.81
CA ASN A 96 -18.66 1.94 5.81
C ASN A 96 -20.02 2.60 5.48
N PRO A 97 -20.67 2.22 4.37
CA PRO A 97 -21.98 2.77 3.98
C PRO A 97 -23.07 2.48 5.00
N LYS A 98 -22.91 1.44 5.83
CA LYS A 98 -23.84 1.08 6.92
C LYS A 98 -23.58 1.84 8.21
N SER A 99 -22.61 2.76 8.26
CA SER A 99 -22.36 3.55 9.46
C SER A 99 -23.35 4.70 9.59
N PHE A 100 -23.94 4.84 10.79
CA PHE A 100 -24.84 5.93 11.15
C PHE A 100 -24.10 7.11 11.79
N ILE A 101 -22.83 7.32 11.44
CA ILE A 101 -21.98 8.35 12.03
C ILE A 101 -22.44 9.73 11.54
N SER A 102 -22.79 10.61 12.48
CA SER A 102 -23.08 12.02 12.21
C SER A 102 -21.84 12.74 11.69
N ASN A 103 -22.00 13.68 10.74
CA ASN A 103 -20.91 14.51 10.20
C ASN A 103 -19.79 13.73 9.48
N LYS A 104 -20.06 12.52 8.97
CA LYS A 104 -19.06 11.69 8.27
C LYS A 104 -18.42 12.34 7.03
N PHE A 105 -19.08 13.33 6.43
CA PHE A 105 -18.60 14.10 5.28
C PHE A 105 -18.09 15.49 5.64
N ASN A 106 -17.86 15.79 6.92
CA ASN A 106 -17.30 17.06 7.32
C ASN A 106 -15.75 16.98 7.30
N PRO A 107 -15.06 17.77 6.46
CA PRO A 107 -13.60 17.76 6.36
C PRO A 107 -12.88 18.09 7.68
N ALA A 108 -13.54 18.80 8.60
CA ALA A 108 -12.98 19.13 9.91
C ALA A 108 -12.94 17.94 10.88
N TYR A 109 -13.66 16.86 10.60
CA TYR A 109 -13.78 15.70 11.48
C TYR A 109 -13.01 14.50 10.92
N GLN A 110 -11.70 14.48 11.18
CA GLN A 110 -10.84 13.35 10.81
C GLN A 110 -11.07 12.12 11.70
N PRO A 111 -10.97 10.90 11.14
CA PRO A 111 -11.11 9.67 11.92
C PRO A 111 -9.98 9.50 12.93
N LYS A 112 -10.32 9.14 14.18
CA LYS A 112 -9.34 8.89 15.26
C LYS A 112 -8.34 7.78 14.93
N ALA A 113 -8.79 6.76 14.20
CA ALA A 113 -7.95 5.63 13.80
C ALA A 113 -6.86 6.02 12.80
N ASP A 114 -7.02 7.16 12.11
CA ASP A 114 -6.20 7.49 10.95
C ASP A 114 -6.23 9.01 10.68
N LYS A 115 -5.36 9.74 11.38
CA LYS A 115 -5.35 11.22 11.35
C LYS A 115 -4.94 11.79 9.99
N ASP A 116 -4.24 11.02 9.18
CA ASP A 116 -3.78 11.46 7.85
C ASP A 116 -4.86 11.31 6.78
N CYS A 117 -6.02 10.75 7.13
CA CYS A 117 -7.15 10.64 6.21
C CYS A 117 -7.77 12.00 5.90
N LYS A 118 -7.97 12.25 4.60
CA LYS A 118 -8.69 13.42 4.11
C LYS A 118 -9.94 12.98 3.36
N LEU A 119 -10.93 13.85 3.35
CA LEU A 119 -12.15 13.60 2.59
C LEU A 119 -11.86 13.87 1.11
N GLY A 120 -11.92 12.84 0.29
CA GLY A 120 -11.67 12.89 -1.15
C GLY A 120 -12.92 12.49 -1.95
N VAL A 121 -13.01 13.01 -3.17
CA VAL A 121 -13.97 12.51 -4.15
C VAL A 121 -13.27 11.39 -4.93
N HIS A 122 -13.80 10.18 -4.85
CA HIS A 122 -13.27 9.07 -5.63
C HIS A 122 -13.89 9.09 -7.04
N ALA A 123 -13.42 10.00 -7.89
CA ALA A 123 -13.85 10.06 -9.29
C ALA A 123 -12.99 9.10 -10.13
N VAL A 124 -13.51 7.92 -10.43
CA VAL A 124 -12.95 7.07 -11.50
C VAL A 124 -13.40 7.66 -12.84
N SER A 125 -12.48 7.85 -13.77
CA SER A 125 -12.74 8.58 -15.02
C SER A 125 -13.90 8.01 -15.84
N SER A 126 -14.69 8.95 -16.37
CA SER A 126 -15.64 8.93 -17.50
C SER A 126 -17.10 8.45 -17.38
N LEU A 127 -17.60 7.84 -16.29
CA LEU A 127 -19.02 7.36 -16.30
C LEU A 127 -19.92 7.66 -15.09
N LEU A 128 -19.52 8.41 -14.06
CA LEU A 128 -20.39 8.61 -12.89
C LEU A 128 -20.45 10.07 -12.44
N GLN A 129 -21.56 10.73 -12.77
CA GLN A 129 -22.00 12.02 -12.22
C GLN A 129 -22.38 11.97 -10.73
N ASN A 130 -22.20 10.84 -10.05
CA ASN A 130 -22.59 10.61 -8.65
C ASN A 130 -21.49 9.86 -7.86
N ALA A 131 -20.27 10.40 -7.81
CA ALA A 131 -19.19 9.80 -7.02
C ALA A 131 -19.42 10.04 -5.51
N PRO A 132 -19.44 8.99 -4.65
CA PRO A 132 -19.56 9.18 -3.21
C PRO A 132 -18.27 9.81 -2.65
N PHE A 133 -18.41 10.76 -1.74
CA PHE A 133 -17.30 11.20 -0.90
C PHE A 133 -16.79 10.04 -0.05
N LEU A 134 -15.48 9.79 -0.07
CA LEU A 134 -14.83 8.77 0.72
C LEU A 134 -13.64 9.39 1.46
N LEU A 135 -13.31 8.86 2.64
CA LEU A 135 -12.05 9.18 3.27
C LEU A 135 -10.94 8.40 2.60
N THR A 136 -9.99 9.12 2.04
CA THR A 136 -8.82 8.57 1.37
C THR A 136 -7.56 9.02 2.10
N LYS A 137 -6.55 8.16 2.11
CA LYS A 137 -5.19 8.60 2.40
C LYS A 137 -4.62 9.18 1.12
N ASP A 138 -4.10 10.39 1.21
CA ASP A 138 -3.15 10.88 0.22
C ASP A 138 -1.85 10.11 0.46
N VAL A 139 -1.39 9.33 -0.52
CA VAL A 139 -0.02 8.81 -0.48
C VAL A 139 0.90 10.02 -0.64
N PRO A 140 1.88 10.25 0.24
CA PRO A 140 2.76 11.42 0.14
C PRO A 140 3.58 11.33 -1.15
N GLY A 141 3.06 12.01 -2.16
CA GLY A 141 3.66 12.26 -3.45
C GLY A 141 3.34 13.68 -3.87
N ARG A 142 3.64 14.64 -2.96
CA ARG A 142 3.91 16.07 -3.18
C ARG A 142 3.68 16.85 -1.87
N ASN A 143 4.74 17.00 -1.09
CA ASN A 143 5.04 18.37 -0.68
C ASN A 143 5.35 19.09 -1.99
N SER A 144 4.41 19.90 -2.47
CA SER A 144 4.73 20.94 -3.44
C SER A 144 5.62 21.95 -2.72
N VAL A 145 6.91 21.62 -2.63
CA VAL A 145 7.93 22.66 -2.76
C VAL A 145 8.09 22.84 -4.25
N VAL A 146 7.46 23.89 -4.76
CA VAL A 146 7.75 24.52 -6.04
C VAL A 146 7.73 26.02 -5.70
N PRO A 147 8.73 26.80 -6.15
CA PRO A 147 9.29 27.98 -5.45
C PRO A 147 8.32 29.10 -5.08
#